data_AF-A0A821F871-F1
#
_entry.id   AF-A0A821F871-F1
#
_cell.length_a   1.000
_cell.length_b   1.000
_cell.length_c   1.000
_cell.angle_alpha   90.00
_cell.angle_beta   90.00
_cell.angle_gamma   90.00
#
_symmetry.space_group_name_H-M   'P 1'
#
loop_
_entity.id
_entity.type
_entity.pdbx_description
1 polymer ?
#
loop_
_entity_poly.entity_id
_entity_poly.type
_entity_poly.pdbx_seq_one_letter_code
_entity_poly.pdbx_strand_id
1 'polypeptide(L)'
;MVEQPSIFDPLLVDWKPTTSGISLFHPIPERNCSAAGIPEKYCPCSRSTPLDTALPVIKELTLASINHINNVKLKLHAHLCLPLELKTIIRAEVEKVSITKKVDNQTTNFTHSYTVLFEVSPSGGIFETRLLHHEKTEKIEVNSDILRINLYGETSACIQDKYELRSFCYCISYHQKLKGELSTALMTQSTSNITILNSTITIKN
;
A
#
# COMPACT_ATOMS: atom_id res chain seq x y z
N MET A 1 11.92 25.30 54.49
CA MET A 1 11.89 26.49 53.62
C MET A 1 13.32 26.77 53.21
N VAL A 2 13.71 26.33 52.02
CA VAL A 2 14.89 26.87 51.34
C VAL A 2 14.45 27.09 49.90
N GLU A 3 14.43 28.36 49.54
CA GLU A 3 14.03 28.91 48.26
C GLU A 3 14.87 28.35 47.11
N GLN A 4 14.24 28.24 45.95
CA GLN A 4 14.91 28.03 44.67
C GLN A 4 15.82 29.22 44.35
N PRO A 5 17.03 29.01 43.81
CA PRO A 5 17.66 30.03 43.01
C PRO A 5 17.08 29.96 41.60
N SER A 6 16.46 31.06 41.17
CA SER A 6 16.17 31.35 39.77
C SER A 6 17.49 31.43 39.00
N ILE A 7 17.85 30.35 38.32
CA ILE A 7 18.89 30.38 37.29
C ILE A 7 18.30 31.17 36.13
N PHE A 8 18.62 32.45 36.10
CA PHE A 8 18.51 33.29 34.92
C PHE A 8 19.55 32.74 33.94
N ASP A 9 19.13 31.90 32.99
CA ASP A 9 20.00 31.40 31.93
C ASP A 9 20.20 32.54 30.90
N PRO A 10 21.41 33.12 30.78
CA PRO A 10 21.68 34.23 29.88
C PRO A 10 21.78 33.80 28.40
N LEU A 11 21.52 32.53 28.08
CA LEU A 11 21.71 31.96 26.75
C LEU A 11 20.45 31.93 25.87
N LEU A 12 19.47 32.81 26.12
CA LEU A 12 18.58 33.28 25.05
C LEU A 12 19.35 34.23 24.10
N VAL A 13 20.44 33.69 23.55
CA VAL A 13 21.06 34.21 22.34
C VAL A 13 20.07 33.89 21.23
N ASP A 14 19.62 34.91 20.50
CA ASP A 14 18.92 34.77 19.24
C ASP A 14 19.69 33.79 18.36
N TRP A 15 19.27 32.53 18.39
CA TRP A 15 19.96 31.47 17.69
C TRP A 15 19.61 31.60 16.21
N LYS A 16 20.49 32.28 15.48
CA LYS A 16 20.51 32.20 14.03
C LYS A 16 20.89 30.77 13.65
N PRO A 17 20.03 30.03 12.92
CA PRO A 17 20.36 28.69 12.48
C PRO A 17 21.58 28.77 11.56
N THR A 18 22.73 28.34 12.08
CA THR A 18 23.91 28.06 11.26
C THR A 18 23.67 26.78 10.47
N THR A 19 24.24 26.74 9.27
CA THR A 19 23.92 25.83 8.16
C THR A 19 24.06 24.32 8.40
N SER A 20 24.42 23.82 9.58
CA SER A 20 24.25 22.41 9.95
C SER A 20 24.47 22.18 11.46
N GLY A 21 23.69 21.28 12.06
CA GLY A 21 23.97 20.70 13.39
C GLY A 21 23.32 21.43 14.56
N ILE A 22 22.25 20.85 15.10
CA ILE A 22 21.56 21.30 16.32
C ILE A 22 21.90 20.36 17.49
N SER A 23 22.02 20.89 18.71
CA SER A 23 22.18 20.05 19.91
C SER A 23 20.97 19.10 20.07
N LEU A 24 21.21 17.83 20.39
CA LEU A 24 20.15 16.85 20.67
C LEU A 24 19.30 17.21 21.89
N PHE A 25 19.79 18.11 22.75
CA PHE A 25 19.09 18.57 23.95
C PHE A 25 18.18 19.78 23.69
N HIS A 26 18.13 20.31 22.46
CA HIS A 26 17.23 21.39 22.08
C HIS A 26 15.96 20.87 21.39
N PRO A 27 14.83 21.60 21.47
CA PRO A 27 13.64 21.29 20.70
C PRO A 27 13.96 21.15 19.21
N ILE A 28 13.43 20.10 18.58
CA ILE A 28 13.64 19.84 17.16
C ILE A 28 12.87 20.92 16.37
N PRO A 29 13.55 21.78 15.59
CA PRO A 29 12.89 22.76 14.74
C PRO A 29 12.20 22.08 13.55
N GLU A 30 11.41 22.83 12.79
CA GLU A 30 10.79 22.30 11.57
C GLU A 30 11.84 21.67 10.63
N ARG A 31 11.68 20.38 10.36
CA ARG A 31 12.58 19.62 9.48
C ARG A 31 12.13 19.78 8.03
N ASN A 32 12.57 20.86 7.39
CA ASN A 32 12.46 21.03 5.96
C ASN A 32 13.86 21.09 5.31
N CYS A 33 13.94 20.83 4.00
CA CYS A 33 15.21 20.75 3.30
C CYS A 33 15.96 22.09 3.28
N SER A 34 15.24 23.22 3.24
CA SER A 34 15.85 24.55 3.36
C SER A 34 16.57 24.74 4.70
N ALA A 35 15.95 24.33 5.82
CA ALA A 35 16.54 24.39 7.16
C ALA A 35 17.72 23.43 7.32
N ALA A 36 17.74 22.32 6.57
CA ALA A 36 18.87 21.39 6.51
C ALA A 36 19.99 21.85 5.55
N GLY A 37 19.85 22.99 4.87
CA GLY A 37 20.80 23.45 3.85
C GLY A 37 20.84 22.55 2.60
N ILE A 38 19.81 21.73 2.40
CA ILE A 38 19.69 20.80 1.28
C ILE A 38 18.89 21.50 0.16
N PRO A 39 19.46 21.72 -1.03
CA PRO A 39 18.72 22.24 -2.16
C PRO A 39 17.52 21.35 -2.49
N GLU A 40 16.40 21.93 -2.93
CA GLU A 40 15.15 21.20 -3.19
C GLU A 40 15.36 19.97 -4.11
N LYS A 41 16.18 20.11 -5.15
CA LYS A 41 16.54 19.02 -6.08
C LYS A 41 17.26 17.83 -5.44
N TYR A 42 17.83 18.00 -4.25
CA TYR A 42 18.50 16.96 -3.46
C TYR A 42 17.74 16.65 -2.18
N CYS A 43 16.55 17.20 -2.01
CA CYS A 43 15.73 16.99 -0.84
C CYS A 43 15.25 15.54 -0.81
N PRO A 44 15.68 14.71 0.16
CA PRO A 44 15.17 13.35 0.28
C PRO A 44 13.70 13.33 0.74
N CYS A 45 13.20 14.47 1.23
CA CYS A 45 11.81 14.65 1.65
C CYS A 45 10.89 14.99 0.47
N SER A 46 11.25 14.64 -0.77
CA SER A 46 10.43 14.78 -1.96
C SER A 46 8.96 14.56 -1.63
N ARG A 47 8.18 15.64 -1.71
CA ARG A 47 6.76 15.60 -1.37
C ARG A 47 5.98 15.13 -2.57
N SER A 48 5.43 13.93 -2.48
CA SER A 48 4.39 13.49 -3.39
C SER A 48 3.16 14.39 -3.22
N THR A 49 2.49 14.70 -4.32
CA THR A 49 1.22 15.42 -4.30
C THR A 49 0.09 14.39 -4.34
N PRO A 50 -0.85 14.41 -3.38
CA PRO A 50 -1.99 13.49 -3.40
C PRO A 50 -2.85 13.75 -4.64
N LEU A 51 -3.36 12.67 -5.23
CA LEU A 51 -4.28 12.71 -6.36
C LEU A 51 -5.62 12.13 -5.98
N ASP A 52 -6.67 12.59 -6.66
CA ASP A 52 -7.99 11.97 -6.56
C ASP A 52 -7.96 10.56 -7.17
N THR A 53 -8.37 9.58 -6.37
CA THR A 53 -8.45 8.18 -6.77
C THR A 53 -9.49 7.92 -7.87
N ALA A 54 -10.43 8.85 -8.08
CA ALA A 54 -11.45 8.76 -9.14
C ALA A 54 -10.91 9.12 -10.53
N LEU A 55 -9.69 9.67 -10.62
CA LEU A 55 -9.10 10.03 -11.92
C LEU A 55 -8.94 8.80 -12.83
N PRO A 56 -9.37 8.88 -14.11
CA PRO A 56 -9.29 7.76 -15.04
C PRO A 56 -7.89 7.16 -15.17
N VAL A 57 -6.87 8.02 -15.20
CA VAL A 57 -5.46 7.59 -15.27
C VAL A 57 -5.07 6.71 -14.08
N ILE A 58 -5.53 7.01 -12.86
CA ILE A 58 -5.20 6.21 -11.67
C ILE A 58 -5.83 4.83 -11.76
N LYS A 59 -7.07 4.75 -12.26
CA LYS A 59 -7.74 3.47 -12.51
C LYS A 59 -7.01 2.64 -13.56
N GLU A 60 -6.59 3.25 -14.66
CA GLU A 60 -5.83 2.58 -15.73
C GLU A 60 -4.48 2.04 -15.23
N LEU A 61 -3.72 2.85 -14.50
CA LEU A 61 -2.44 2.47 -13.89
C LEU A 61 -2.61 1.28 -12.92
N THR A 62 -3.69 1.29 -12.14
CA THR A 62 -4.02 0.22 -11.19
C THR A 62 -4.35 -1.08 -11.93
N LEU A 63 -5.18 -1.01 -12.96
CA LEU A 63 -5.55 -2.18 -13.76
C LEU A 63 -4.35 -2.75 -14.52
N ALA A 64 -3.46 -1.90 -15.04
CA ALA A 64 -2.20 -2.33 -15.64
C ALA A 64 -1.33 -3.10 -14.65
N SER A 65 -1.26 -2.63 -13.40
CA SER A 65 -0.51 -3.31 -12.32
C SER A 65 -1.12 -4.67 -11.98
N ILE A 66 -2.44 -4.77 -11.83
CA ILE A 66 -3.13 -6.05 -11.59
C ILE A 66 -2.94 -7.02 -12.76
N ASN A 67 -3.03 -6.53 -13.99
CA ASN A 67 -2.76 -7.32 -15.18
C ASN A 67 -1.32 -7.84 -15.20
N HIS A 68 -0.35 -7.03 -14.77
CA HIS A 68 1.03 -7.48 -14.63
C HIS A 68 1.16 -8.60 -13.58
N ILE A 69 0.48 -8.48 -12.42
CA ILE A 69 0.48 -9.54 -11.41
C ILE A 69 -0.08 -10.85 -11.99
N ASN A 70 -1.28 -10.81 -12.58
CA ASN A 70 -1.95 -12.01 -13.08
C ASN A 70 -1.21 -12.64 -14.28
N ASN A 71 -0.80 -11.82 -15.25
CA ASN A 71 -0.30 -12.32 -16.54
C ASN A 71 1.23 -12.42 -16.63
N VAL A 72 1.97 -11.86 -15.68
CA VAL A 72 3.45 -11.96 -15.64
C VAL A 72 3.89 -12.75 -14.41
N LYS A 73 3.52 -12.31 -13.20
CA LYS A 73 3.99 -12.95 -11.95
C LYS A 73 3.32 -14.31 -11.72
N LEU A 74 2.00 -14.39 -11.88
CA LEU A 74 1.21 -15.59 -11.57
C LEU A 74 0.98 -16.53 -12.76
N LYS A 75 1.35 -16.15 -13.98
CA LYS A 75 1.03 -16.91 -15.21
C LYS A 75 1.38 -18.40 -15.13
N LEU A 76 2.57 -18.73 -14.63
CA LEU A 76 3.04 -20.12 -14.51
C LEU A 76 2.42 -20.88 -13.32
N HIS A 77 1.70 -20.20 -12.43
CA HIS A 77 1.10 -20.75 -11.21
C HIS A 77 -0.42 -20.56 -11.17
N ALA A 78 -1.05 -20.28 -12.32
CA ALA A 78 -2.50 -20.13 -12.44
C ALA A 78 -3.29 -21.40 -12.04
N HIS A 79 -2.63 -22.56 -11.99
CA HIS A 79 -3.19 -23.82 -11.50
C HIS A 79 -3.26 -23.91 -9.96
N LEU A 80 -2.56 -23.02 -9.24
CA LEU A 80 -2.57 -22.95 -7.77
C LEU A 80 -3.26 -21.67 -7.27
N CYS A 81 -3.07 -20.57 -7.98
CA CYS A 81 -3.49 -19.23 -7.56
C CYS A 81 -4.70 -18.76 -8.36
N LEU A 82 -5.70 -18.21 -7.68
CA LEU A 82 -6.81 -17.52 -8.32
C LEU A 82 -6.37 -16.17 -8.89
N PRO A 83 -7.00 -15.72 -9.99
CA PRO A 83 -6.77 -14.38 -10.51
C PRO A 83 -7.21 -13.33 -9.49
N LEU A 84 -6.47 -12.23 -9.43
CA LEU A 84 -6.78 -11.08 -8.58
C LEU A 84 -7.55 -10.04 -9.37
N GLU A 85 -8.51 -9.40 -8.72
CA GLU A 85 -9.33 -8.33 -9.29
C GLU A 85 -9.29 -7.08 -8.42
N LEU A 86 -9.45 -5.91 -9.03
CA LEU A 86 -9.48 -4.65 -8.30
C LEU A 86 -10.71 -4.62 -7.39
N LYS A 87 -10.49 -4.44 -6.08
CA LYS A 87 -11.59 -4.19 -5.12
C LYS A 87 -11.78 -2.69 -4.90
N THR A 88 -10.72 -1.98 -4.54
CA THR A 88 -10.78 -0.52 -4.34
C THR A 88 -9.40 0.12 -4.47
N ILE A 89 -9.37 1.40 -4.86
CA ILE A 89 -8.16 2.23 -4.81
C ILE A 89 -8.20 3.01 -3.50
N ILE A 90 -7.13 2.93 -2.71
CA ILE A 90 -7.06 3.50 -1.36
C ILE A 90 -6.43 4.89 -1.41
N ARG A 91 -5.31 5.02 -2.13
CA ARG A 91 -4.54 6.25 -2.22
C ARG A 91 -3.82 6.33 -3.56
N ALA A 92 -3.70 7.54 -4.09
CA ALA A 92 -2.84 7.83 -5.23
C ALA A 92 -2.06 9.12 -4.98
N GLU A 93 -0.85 9.17 -5.50
CA GLU A 93 0.02 10.33 -5.40
C GLU A 93 0.98 10.40 -6.58
N VAL A 94 1.48 11.60 -6.86
CA VAL A 94 2.42 11.85 -7.95
C VAL A 94 3.60 12.67 -7.48
N GLU A 95 4.77 12.32 -7.99
CA GLU A 95 6.02 13.05 -7.81
C GLU A 95 6.56 13.46 -9.18
N LYS A 96 7.07 14.68 -9.30
CA LYS A 96 7.86 15.08 -10.47
C LYS A 96 9.25 14.49 -10.34
N VAL A 97 9.65 13.71 -11.32
CA VAL A 97 10.94 13.02 -11.33
C VAL A 97 11.69 13.32 -12.63
N SER A 98 12.98 13.07 -12.64
CA SER A 98 13.80 13.12 -13.86
C SER A 98 14.59 11.82 -13.93
N ILE A 99 13.91 10.75 -14.37
CA ILE A 99 14.47 9.40 -14.43
C ILE A 99 14.73 9.03 -15.89
N THR A 100 15.99 8.79 -16.22
CA THR A 100 16.39 8.31 -17.54
C THR A 100 16.62 6.81 -17.49
N LYS A 101 15.81 6.03 -18.23
CA LYS A 101 16.06 4.59 -18.44
C LYS A 101 16.55 4.34 -19.85
N LYS A 102 17.53 3.44 -19.98
CA LYS A 102 17.99 2.90 -21.27
C LYS A 102 17.48 1.47 -21.40
N VAL A 103 16.63 1.22 -22.39
CA VAL A 103 16.14 -0.10 -22.75
C VAL A 103 16.38 -0.28 -24.25
N ASP A 104 17.09 -1.34 -24.65
CA ASP A 104 17.39 -1.67 -26.05
C ASP A 104 17.93 -0.49 -26.88
N ASN A 105 18.95 0.20 -26.36
CA ASN A 105 19.56 1.42 -26.94
C ASN A 105 18.63 2.64 -27.08
N GLN A 106 17.37 2.56 -26.64
CA GLN A 106 16.46 3.69 -26.56
C GLN A 106 16.51 4.33 -25.17
N THR A 107 16.68 5.63 -25.13
CA THR A 107 16.71 6.41 -23.89
C THR A 107 15.34 7.05 -23.68
N THR A 108 14.64 6.67 -22.60
CA THR A 108 13.34 7.24 -22.22
C THR A 108 13.51 8.09 -20.95
N ASN A 109 12.98 9.32 -20.96
CA ASN A 109 13.12 10.29 -19.86
C ASN A 109 11.79 10.50 -19.11
N PHE A 110 11.56 9.74 -18.06
CA PHE A 110 10.34 9.86 -17.26
C PHE A 110 10.32 11.15 -16.45
N THR A 111 9.17 11.80 -16.48
CA THR A 111 8.91 13.12 -15.88
C THR A 111 8.08 13.04 -14.60
N HIS A 112 7.30 11.96 -14.46
CA HIS A 112 6.38 11.79 -13.34
C HIS A 112 6.47 10.35 -12.81
N SER A 113 6.41 10.19 -11.50
CA SER A 113 6.24 8.91 -10.83
C SER A 113 4.92 8.92 -10.07
N TYR A 114 4.05 7.98 -10.40
CA TYR A 114 2.80 7.75 -9.70
C TYR A 114 2.98 6.62 -8.69
N THR A 115 2.58 6.84 -7.45
CA THR A 115 2.45 5.76 -6.45
C THR A 115 0.97 5.52 -6.22
N VAL A 116 0.54 4.25 -6.35
CA VAL A 116 -0.86 3.87 -6.14
C VAL A 116 -0.94 2.75 -5.12
N LEU A 117 -1.82 2.92 -4.14
CA LEU A 117 -2.17 1.92 -3.14
C LEU A 117 -3.58 1.41 -3.39
N PHE A 118 -3.75 0.10 -3.56
CA PHE A 118 -5.03 -0.50 -3.90
C PHE A 118 -5.24 -1.85 -3.22
N GLU A 119 -6.50 -2.20 -2.95
CA GLU A 119 -6.92 -3.49 -2.43
C GLU A 119 -7.44 -4.37 -3.56
N VAL A 120 -7.16 -5.68 -3.50
CA VAL A 120 -7.65 -6.67 -4.45
C VAL A 120 -8.52 -7.74 -3.81
N SER A 121 -9.41 -8.31 -4.62
CA SER A 121 -10.23 -9.48 -4.33
C SER A 121 -9.65 -10.70 -5.07
N PRO A 122 -9.83 -11.93 -4.56
CA PRO A 122 -10.44 -12.31 -3.28
C PRO A 122 -9.44 -12.32 -2.11
N SER A 123 -8.18 -11.98 -2.35
CA SER A 123 -7.12 -12.15 -1.35
C SER A 123 -7.14 -11.13 -0.20
N GLY A 124 -7.86 -10.03 -0.35
CA GLY A 124 -7.77 -8.88 0.57
C GLY A 124 -6.37 -8.27 0.60
N GLY A 125 -5.53 -8.57 -0.40
CA GLY A 125 -4.18 -8.05 -0.50
C GLY A 125 -4.21 -6.55 -0.76
N ILE A 126 -3.41 -5.80 -0.03
CA ILE A 126 -3.19 -4.37 -0.29
C ILE A 126 -1.82 -4.23 -0.93
N PHE A 127 -1.78 -3.64 -2.11
CA PHE A 127 -0.60 -3.50 -2.92
C PHE A 127 -0.25 -2.03 -3.13
N GLU A 128 1.05 -1.74 -3.07
CA GLU A 128 1.65 -0.49 -3.50
C GLU A 128 2.41 -0.74 -4.81
N THR A 129 2.20 0.14 -5.78
CA THR A 129 2.90 0.11 -7.08
C THR A 129 3.42 1.49 -7.41
N ARG A 130 4.56 1.54 -8.10
CA ARG A 130 5.13 2.77 -8.65
C ARG A 130 5.16 2.69 -10.17
N LEU A 131 4.64 3.70 -10.84
CA LEU A 131 4.61 3.78 -12.30
C LEU A 131 5.31 5.04 -12.77
N LEU A 132 6.15 4.91 -13.78
CA LEU A 132 6.86 6.02 -14.40
C LEU A 132 6.10 6.46 -15.65
N HIS A 133 5.92 7.78 -15.79
CA HIS A 133 5.19 8.36 -16.90
C HIS A 133 6.04 9.40 -17.64
N HIS A 134 6.09 9.24 -18.95
CA HIS A 134 6.71 10.17 -19.88
C HIS A 134 5.66 11.10 -20.48
N GLU A 135 5.58 12.34 -19.98
CA GLU A 135 4.53 13.30 -20.32
C GLU A 135 4.38 13.56 -21.83
N LYS A 136 5.49 13.59 -22.59
CA LYS A 136 5.46 13.93 -24.03
C LYS A 136 5.04 12.80 -24.96
N THR A 137 5.14 11.55 -24.51
CA THR A 137 4.84 10.37 -25.36
C THR A 137 3.73 9.52 -24.75
N GLU A 138 3.16 9.96 -23.63
CA GLU A 138 2.17 9.24 -22.83
C GLU A 138 2.60 7.80 -22.46
N LYS A 139 3.90 7.52 -22.51
CA LYS A 139 4.43 6.19 -22.24
C LYS A 139 4.43 5.97 -20.74
N ILE A 140 3.70 4.95 -20.32
CA ILE A 140 3.66 4.48 -18.94
C ILE A 140 4.52 3.22 -18.83
N GLU A 141 5.42 3.21 -17.87
CA GLU A 141 6.16 2.01 -17.47
C GLU A 141 5.78 1.67 -16.03
N VAL A 142 5.18 0.48 -15.84
CA VAL A 142 5.01 -0.07 -14.51
C VAL A 142 6.42 -0.37 -13.98
N ASN A 143 6.84 0.29 -12.91
CA ASN A 143 8.10 -0.09 -12.28
C ASN A 143 7.95 -1.53 -11.76
N SER A 144 9.01 -2.33 -11.83
CA SER A 144 8.94 -3.79 -11.61
C SER A 144 8.47 -4.22 -10.22
N ASP A 145 8.40 -3.28 -9.29
CA ASP A 145 8.28 -3.55 -7.86
C ASP A 145 6.86 -3.23 -7.41
N ILE A 146 5.97 -4.20 -7.63
CA ILE A 146 4.65 -4.23 -7.00
C ILE A 146 4.81 -4.91 -5.64
N LEU A 147 4.51 -4.19 -4.57
CA LEU A 147 4.75 -4.63 -3.20
C LEU A 147 3.42 -4.89 -2.50
N ARG A 148 3.28 -6.04 -1.84
CA ARG A 148 2.16 -6.26 -0.91
C ARG A 148 2.53 -5.68 0.45
N ILE A 149 1.67 -4.81 0.98
CA ILE A 149 1.92 -4.11 2.25
C ILE A 149 1.27 -4.78 3.47
N ASN A 150 0.28 -5.66 3.25
CA ASN A 150 -0.36 -6.41 4.33
C ASN A 150 0.04 -7.88 4.35
N LEU A 151 -0.14 -8.53 5.50
CA LEU A 151 0.20 -9.94 5.68
C LEU A 151 -0.64 -10.83 4.76
N TYR A 152 0.01 -11.81 4.09
CA TYR A 152 -0.68 -12.80 3.26
C TYR A 152 -1.16 -14.03 4.04
N GLY A 153 -0.49 -14.39 5.13
CA GLY A 153 -0.90 -15.50 6.01
C GLY A 153 -1.10 -16.82 5.28
N GLU A 154 -2.17 -17.54 5.61
CA GLU A 154 -2.49 -18.84 5.01
C GLU A 154 -2.97 -18.75 3.55
N THR A 155 -3.33 -17.55 3.07
CA THR A 155 -3.91 -17.38 1.74
C THR A 155 -2.98 -17.80 0.61
N SER A 156 -1.67 -17.86 0.85
CA SER A 156 -0.65 -18.25 -0.13
C SER A 156 0.13 -19.53 0.26
N ALA A 157 -0.41 -20.34 1.19
CA ALA A 157 0.27 -21.52 1.74
C ALA A 157 0.61 -22.61 0.70
N CYS A 158 -0.09 -22.65 -0.45
CA CYS A 158 0.20 -23.55 -1.56
C CYS A 158 1.53 -23.24 -2.28
N ILE A 159 2.14 -22.08 -2.04
CA ILE A 159 3.44 -21.72 -2.61
C ILE A 159 4.55 -22.15 -1.66
N GLN A 160 5.27 -23.21 -2.04
CA GLN A 160 6.35 -23.79 -1.23
C GLN A 160 7.74 -23.31 -1.68
N ASP A 161 8.01 -23.30 -2.98
CA ASP A 161 9.38 -23.17 -3.50
C ASP A 161 9.75 -21.76 -3.99
N LYS A 162 8.76 -20.87 -4.18
CA LYS A 162 8.95 -19.52 -4.73
C LYS A 162 8.35 -18.45 -3.82
N TYR A 163 9.07 -18.12 -2.75
CA TYR A 163 8.60 -17.20 -1.71
C TYR A 163 8.15 -15.83 -2.24
N GLU A 164 8.77 -15.32 -3.31
CA GLU A 164 8.36 -14.06 -3.97
C GLU A 164 6.90 -14.08 -4.44
N LEU A 165 6.36 -15.25 -4.80
CA LEU A 165 4.99 -15.39 -5.26
C LEU A 165 3.97 -15.42 -4.13
N ARG A 166 4.39 -15.61 -2.87
CA ARG A 166 3.49 -15.61 -1.71
C ARG A 166 2.79 -14.28 -1.50
N SER A 167 3.44 -13.19 -1.90
CA SER A 167 2.85 -11.85 -1.85
C SER A 167 1.65 -11.74 -2.79
N PHE A 168 1.64 -12.46 -3.91
CA PHE A 168 0.62 -12.34 -4.95
C PHE A 168 -0.42 -13.45 -4.90
N CYS A 169 -0.01 -14.68 -4.60
CA CYS A 169 -0.89 -15.84 -4.76
C CYS A 169 -2.03 -15.86 -3.75
N TYR A 170 -3.23 -16.15 -4.24
CA TYR A 170 -4.36 -16.57 -3.42
C TYR A 170 -4.76 -17.99 -3.80
N CYS A 171 -4.49 -18.95 -2.90
CA CYS A 171 -4.58 -20.36 -3.19
C CYS A 171 -6.02 -20.82 -3.44
N ILE A 172 -6.21 -21.58 -4.51
CA ILE A 172 -7.49 -22.23 -4.84
C ILE A 172 -7.94 -23.14 -3.69
N SER A 173 -7.01 -23.91 -3.11
CA SER A 173 -7.29 -24.79 -1.97
C SER A 173 -7.80 -24.03 -0.74
N TYR A 174 -7.21 -22.87 -0.45
CA TYR A 174 -7.66 -21.99 0.63
C TYR A 174 -9.06 -21.43 0.36
N HIS A 175 -9.34 -21.02 -0.89
CA HIS A 175 -10.67 -20.56 -1.29
C HIS A 175 -11.75 -21.64 -1.13
N GLN A 176 -11.43 -22.88 -1.49
CA GLN A 176 -12.35 -24.01 -1.34
C GLN A 176 -12.64 -24.32 0.15
N LYS A 177 -11.61 -24.30 1.00
CA LYS A 177 -11.74 -24.48 2.46
C LYS A 177 -12.73 -23.45 3.04
N LEU A 178 -12.53 -22.17 2.73
CA LEU A 178 -13.41 -21.09 3.22
C LEU A 178 -14.86 -21.25 2.74
N LYS A 179 -15.07 -21.63 1.48
CA LYS A 179 -16.42 -21.92 0.96
C LYS A 179 -17.08 -23.08 1.71
N GLY A 180 -16.32 -24.12 2.02
CA GLY A 180 -16.78 -25.26 2.81
C GLY A 180 -17.28 -24.82 4.19
N GLU A 181 -16.44 -24.11 4.94
CA GLU A 181 -16.72 -23.59 6.28
C GLU A 181 -17.93 -22.63 6.29
N LEU A 182 -18.03 -21.74 5.30
CA LEU A 182 -19.17 -20.84 5.18
C LEU A 182 -20.48 -21.59 4.91
N SER A 183 -20.46 -22.62 4.07
CA SER A 183 -21.64 -23.46 3.83
C SER A 183 -22.09 -24.20 5.10
N THR A 184 -21.13 -24.65 5.92
CA THR A 184 -21.44 -25.32 7.20
C THR A 184 -22.03 -24.33 8.20
N ALA A 185 -21.46 -23.12 8.28
CA ALA A 185 -21.98 -22.06 9.13
C ALA A 185 -23.43 -21.64 8.75
N LEU A 186 -23.74 -21.50 7.45
CA LEU A 186 -25.10 -21.22 6.99
C LEU A 186 -26.08 -22.36 7.31
N MET A 187 -25.66 -23.62 7.18
CA MET A 187 -26.47 -24.79 7.55
C MET A 187 -26.74 -24.83 9.07
N THR A 188 -25.77 -24.46 9.91
CA THR A 188 -25.95 -24.40 11.37
C THR A 188 -26.89 -23.27 11.81
N GLN A 189 -26.91 -22.12 11.13
CA GLN A 189 -27.86 -21.03 11.43
C GLN A 189 -29.31 -21.40 11.05
N SER A 190 -29.50 -22.13 9.94
CA SER A 190 -30.80 -22.66 9.54
C SER A 190 -31.39 -23.64 10.56
N THR A 191 -30.57 -24.54 11.13
CA THR A 191 -31.03 -25.52 12.13
C THR A 191 -31.35 -24.89 13.50
N SER A 192 -30.65 -23.82 13.89
CA SER A 192 -30.99 -23.08 15.13
C SER A 192 -32.35 -22.36 15.06
N ASN A 193 -32.76 -21.86 13.89
CA ASN A 193 -34.08 -21.24 13.72
C ASN A 193 -35.23 -22.26 13.62
N ILE A 194 -34.96 -23.47 13.13
CA ILE A 194 -35.96 -24.55 13.07
C ILE A 194 -36.26 -25.13 14.46
N THR A 195 -35.30 -25.09 15.39
CA THR A 195 -35.50 -25.62 16.75
C THR A 195 -36.43 -24.74 17.61
N ILE A 196 -36.59 -23.46 17.28
CA ILE A 196 -37.43 -22.52 18.05
C ILE A 196 -38.93 -22.59 17.64
N LEU A 197 -39.24 -23.06 16.43
CA LEU A 197 -40.62 -23.09 15.90
C LEU A 197 -41.49 -24.26 16.40
N ASN A 198 -40.95 -25.24 17.12
CA ASN A 198 -41.70 -26.42 17.58
C ASN A 198 -42.10 -26.39 19.07
N SER A 199 -41.91 -25.28 19.77
CA SER A 199 -42.44 -25.14 21.15
C SER A 199 -43.90 -24.67 21.11
N THR A 200 -44.82 -25.64 21.15
CA THR A 200 -46.26 -25.44 21.29
C THR A 200 -46.57 -24.82 22.66
N ILE A 201 -46.83 -23.51 22.69
CA ILE A 201 -47.34 -22.81 23.88
C ILE A 201 -48.82 -23.15 24.03
N THR A 202 -49.14 -24.02 24.99
CA THR A 202 -50.51 -24.30 25.41
C THR A 202 -50.89 -23.29 26.51
N ILE A 203 -51.79 -22.35 26.21
CA ILE A 203 -52.38 -21.45 27.20
C ILE A 203 -53.60 -22.17 27.79
N LYS A 204 -53.57 -22.47 29.10
CA LYS A 204 -54.73 -22.93 29.86
C LYS A 204 -55.48 -21.72 30.43
N ASN A 205 -56.81 -21.79 30.34
CA ASN A 205 -57.84 -20.85 30.79
C ASN A 205 -57.59 -20.20 32.16
#